data_AF-A0A2N2HFX6-F1
#
_entry.id   AF-A0A2N2HFX6-F1
#
_cell.length_a   1.000
_cell.length_b   1.000
_cell.length_c   1.000
_cell.angle_alpha   90.00
_cell.angle_beta   90.00
_cell.angle_gamma   90.00
#
_symmetry.space_group_name_H-M   'P 1'
#
loop_
_entity.id
_entity.type
_entity.pdbx_description
1 polymer ?
#
loop_
_entity_poly.entity_id
_entity_poly.type
_entity_poly.pdbx_seq_one_letter_code
_entity_poly.pdbx_strand_id
1 'polypeptide(L)' 'LPLGVTRMSAGVSTAVGGHAKPAKTGQFEISDPRSVAEIEAMLRSRGYQAVFKDWEPIGASA' A
#
# COMPACT_ATOMS: atom_id res chain seq x y z
N LEU A 1 -15.47 14.24 -3.90
CA LEU A 1 -16.50 13.51 -3.12
C LEU A 1 -15.86 12.33 -2.41
N PRO A 2 -15.97 12.18 -1.08
CA PRO A 2 -15.60 10.95 -0.38
C PRO A 2 -16.66 9.88 -0.68
N LEU A 3 -16.31 8.91 -1.54
CA LEU A 3 -17.24 7.89 -2.05
C LEU A 3 -17.33 6.62 -1.18
N GLY A 4 -17.00 6.72 0.11
CA GLY A 4 -17.08 5.59 1.04
C GLY A 4 -15.92 4.58 0.95
N VAL A 5 -14.81 4.90 0.28
CA VAL A 5 -13.59 4.07 0.31
C VAL A 5 -12.95 4.12 1.69
N THR A 6 -12.77 2.96 2.34
CA THR A 6 -12.21 2.84 3.69
C THR A 6 -10.89 2.07 3.76
N ARG A 7 -10.43 1.51 2.63
CA ARG A 7 -9.18 0.74 2.51
C ARG A 7 -8.43 1.15 1.26
N MET A 8 -7.11 1.31 1.36
CA MET A 8 -6.23 1.57 0.23
C MET A 8 -4.86 0.95 0.44
N SER A 9 -4.21 0.59 -0.66
CA SER A 9 -2.81 0.17 -0.69
C SER A 9 -1.91 1.39 -0.84
N ALA A 10 -0.71 1.38 -0.25
CA ALA A 10 0.30 2.43 -0.38
C ALA A 10 1.70 1.83 -0.40
N GLY A 11 2.63 2.45 -1.15
CA GLY A 11 4.01 1.96 -1.25
C GLY A 11 4.15 0.50 -1.70
N VAL A 12 3.27 0.03 -2.58
CA VAL A 12 3.23 -1.37 -3.03
C VAL A 12 4.07 -1.62 -4.27
N SER A 13 4.51 -2.87 -4.45
CA SER A 13 5.04 -3.38 -5.71
C SER A 13 4.12 -4.46 -6.26
N THR A 14 3.80 -4.38 -7.55
CA THR A 14 3.02 -5.40 -8.28
C THR A 14 3.90 -6.44 -8.96
N ALA A 15 5.22 -6.30 -8.85
CA ALA A 15 6.18 -7.23 -9.43
C ALA A 15 6.51 -8.36 -8.46
N VAL A 16 6.69 -9.56 -9.00
CA VAL A 16 7.14 -10.71 -8.21
C VAL A 16 8.53 -10.41 -7.63
N GLY A 17 8.61 -10.36 -6.31
CA GLY A 17 9.86 -10.01 -5.60
C GLY A 17 10.26 -8.53 -5.72
N GLY A 18 9.34 -7.64 -6.11
CA GLY A 18 9.65 -6.24 -6.41
C GLY A 18 10.13 -5.39 -5.22
N HIS A 19 10.00 -5.88 -3.99
CA HIS A 19 10.59 -5.25 -2.80
C HIS A 19 12.01 -5.73 -2.49
N ALA A 20 12.47 -6.83 -3.10
CA ALA A 20 13.76 -7.47 -2.80
C ALA A 20 14.72 -7.54 -4.00
N LYS A 21 14.20 -7.50 -5.23
CA LYS A 21 14.99 -7.57 -6.48
C LYS A 21 14.53 -6.48 -7.46
N PRO A 22 15.42 -6.00 -8.35
CA PRO A 22 15.00 -5.17 -9.47
C PRO A 22 13.92 -5.93 -10.28
N ALA A 23 12.75 -5.31 -10.40
CA ALA A 23 11.51 -5.92 -10.84
C ALA A 23 11.63 -6.57 -12.22
N LYS A 24 11.12 -7.80 -12.37
CA LYS A 24 11.20 -8.56 -13.62
C LYS A 24 9.98 -8.43 -14.53
N THR A 25 8.83 -7.96 -14.02
CA THR A 25 7.61 -7.46 -14.71
C THR A 25 6.52 -7.29 -13.62
N GLY A 26 5.80 -6.18 -13.61
CA GLY A 26 4.65 -5.95 -12.72
C GLY A 26 3.35 -6.50 -13.30
N GLN A 27 2.40 -6.94 -12.48
CA GLN A 27 1.07 -7.36 -12.96
C GLN A 27 0.31 -6.21 -13.65
N PHE A 28 0.51 -4.99 -13.16
CA PHE A 28 0.00 -3.73 -13.71
C PHE A 28 0.86 -2.56 -13.23
N GLU A 29 0.75 -1.42 -13.90
CA GLU A 29 1.44 -0.19 -13.52
C GLU A 29 0.77 0.48 -12.32
N ILE A 30 1.59 0.97 -11.38
CA ILE A 30 1.12 1.73 -10.24
C ILE A 30 0.90 3.19 -10.67
N SER A 31 -0.33 3.67 -10.50
CA SER A 31 -0.70 5.05 -10.83
C SER A 31 -0.32 6.07 -9.75
N ASP A 32 -0.17 5.63 -8.50
CA ASP A 32 0.19 6.47 -7.36
C ASP A 32 1.51 5.96 -6.73
N PRO A 33 2.66 6.59 -7.04
CA PRO A 33 3.96 6.14 -6.59
C PRO A 33 4.29 6.56 -5.15
N ARG A 34 3.38 7.27 -4.46
CA ARG A 34 3.62 7.78 -3.12
C ARG A 34 3.89 6.65 -2.13
N SER A 35 4.87 6.90 -1.27
CA SER A 35 5.22 6.04 -0.14
C SER A 35 4.10 5.99 0.90
N VAL A 36 4.18 5.01 1.79
CA VAL A 36 3.26 4.86 2.91
C VAL A 36 3.22 6.14 3.77
N ALA A 37 4.37 6.74 4.06
CA ALA A 37 4.47 7.96 4.87
C ALA A 37 3.80 9.18 4.20
N GLU A 38 3.92 9.32 2.88
CA GLU A 38 3.28 10.41 2.13
C GLU A 38 1.75 10.25 2.08
N ILE A 39 1.26 9.02 1.93
CA ILE A 39 -0.18 8.73 1.99
C ILE A 39 -0.72 8.98 3.40
N GLU A 40 0.00 8.57 4.44
CA GLU A 40 -0.39 8.84 5.82
C GLU A 40 -0.51 10.35 6.10
N ALA A 41 0.50 11.14 5.69
CA ALA A 41 0.47 12.59 5.83
C ALA A 41 -0.70 13.23 5.07
N MET A 42 -1.01 12.71 3.87
CA MET A 42 -2.15 13.16 3.07
C MET A 42 -3.49 12.81 3.71
N LEU A 43 -3.63 11.62 4.31
CA LEU A 43 -4.85 11.24 5.04
C LEU A 43 -5.05 12.14 6.27
N ARG A 44 -3.98 12.37 7.04
CA ARG A 44 -4.00 13.25 8.22
C ARG A 44 -4.37 14.69 7.87
N SER A 45 -3.82 15.25 6.79
CA SER A 45 -4.14 16.63 6.36
C SER A 45 -5.58 16.79 5.89
N ARG A 46 -6.26 15.69 5.53
CA ARG A 46 -7.67 15.65 5.17
C ARG A 46 -8.59 15.28 6.35
N GLY A 47 -8.04 15.14 7.56
CA GLY A 47 -8.80 14.80 8.77
C GLY A 47 -9.13 13.32 8.93
N TYR A 48 -8.49 12.42 8.15
CA TYR A 48 -8.64 10.98 8.30
C TYR A 48 -7.57 10.39 9.23
N GLN A 49 -7.94 9.37 9.99
CA GLN A 49 -7.01 8.54 10.74
C GLN A 49 -6.57 7.36 9.88
N ALA A 50 -5.26 7.25 9.62
CA ALA A 50 -4.69 6.05 9.02
C ALA A 50 -4.66 4.91 10.05
N VAL A 51 -5.17 3.74 9.67
CA VAL A 51 -5.10 2.50 10.48
C VAL A 51 -4.34 1.46 9.67
N PHE A 52 -3.21 1.00 10.20
CA PHE A 52 -2.39 -0.03 9.57
C PHE A 52 -2.93 -1.41 9.92
N LYS A 53 -2.98 -2.31 8.94
CA LYS A 53 -3.36 -3.71 9.17
C LYS A 53 -2.12 -4.48 9.63
N ASP A 54 -2.10 -4.88 10.89
CA ASP A 54 -0.98 -5.58 11.54
C ASP A 54 -1.38 -6.94 12.16
N TRP A 55 -2.65 -7.33 12.02
CA TRP A 55 -3.24 -8.44 12.77
C TRP A 55 -3.21 -9.79 12.06
N GLU A 56 -2.96 -9.85 10.75
CA GLU A 56 -2.85 -11.13 10.04
C GLU A 56 -1.44 -11.70 10.23
N PRO A 57 -1.30 -12.90 10.83
CA PRO A 57 -0.02 -13.59 10.83
C PRO A 57 0.38 -13.86 9.38
N ILE A 58 1.60 -13.47 8.98
CA ILE A 58 2.20 -13.97 7.75
C ILE A 58 2.42 -15.46 8.00
N GLY A 59 1.51 -16.30 7.49
CA GLY A 59 1.41 -17.71 7.84
C GLY A 59 2.77 -18.41 7.77
N ALA A 60 3.13 -19.10 8.86
CA ALA A 60 4.18 -20.10 8.80
C ALA A 60 3.79 -21.10 7.71
N SER A 61 4.57 -21.14 6.64
CA SER A 61 4.39 -22.09 5.56
C SER A 61 4.52 -23.50 6.14
N ALA A 62 3.50 -24.34 5.93
CA ALA A 62 3.61 -25.78 6.08
C ALA A 62 4.48 -26.35 4.95
#